data_AF-A0A392NHD1-F1
#
_entry.id   AF-A0A392NHD1-F1
#
_cell.length_a   1.000
_cell.length_b   1.000
_cell.length_c   1.000
_cell.angle_alpha   90.00
_cell.angle_beta   90.00
_cell.angle_gamma   90.00
#
_symmetry.space_group_name_H-M   'P 1'
#
loop_
_entity.id
_entity.type
_entity.pdbx_description
1 polymer ?
#
loop_
_entity_poly.entity_id
_entity_poly.type
_entity_poly.pdbx_seq_one_letter_code
_entity_poly.pdbx_strand_id
1 'polypeptide(L)'
;MERLMFLKSINISFLPELKYIYYEEPLLSETFFPSLESLNLSNCNKLRGWWRMSDDDVNDDDDGNSSKIRNLSFPPCLSFLTIIECRMLTRMPTFPNLDNGLRFLDSNMETLEATLNMISSIEFPPLSKLKHLYLGKVDLDMQKLPVNWVKNLTSLEHLGFLKLPDQTFQEIGTWFNEDFNYLPSLRNIHISSCLDLKSLP
;
A
#
# COMPACT_ATOMS: atom_id res chain seq x y z
N MET A 1 -3.86 7.44 22.55
CA MET A 1 -4.87 6.66 21.78
C MET A 1 -4.61 5.15 21.85
N GLU A 2 -3.67 4.69 22.67
CA GLU A 2 -2.92 3.44 22.45
C GLU A 2 -3.64 2.16 22.91
N ARG A 3 -4.87 2.30 23.40
CA ARG A 3 -5.65 1.21 24.00
C ARG A 3 -7.10 1.20 23.52
N LEU A 4 -7.37 1.78 22.36
CA LEU A 4 -8.70 1.72 21.76
C LEU A 4 -8.89 0.34 21.12
N MET A 5 -9.13 -0.66 21.97
CA MET A 5 -9.23 -2.08 21.59
C MET A 5 -10.32 -2.36 20.56
N PHE A 6 -11.35 -1.52 20.50
CA PHE A 6 -12.50 -1.67 19.61
C PHE A 6 -12.52 -0.66 18.46
N LEU A 7 -11.44 0.12 18.27
CA LEU A 7 -11.39 1.08 17.17
C LEU A 7 -11.28 0.35 15.85
N LYS A 8 -12.31 0.48 15.01
CA LYS A 8 -12.39 -0.18 13.70
C LYS A 8 -11.92 0.67 12.53
N SER A 9 -12.01 1.99 12.64
CA SER A 9 -11.69 2.88 11.52
C SER A 9 -10.98 4.13 11.98
N ILE A 10 -9.98 4.53 11.21
CA ILE A 10 -9.24 5.78 11.36
C ILE A 10 -9.31 6.54 10.04
N ASN A 11 -9.69 7.81 10.12
CA ASN A 11 -9.61 8.75 9.01
C ASN A 11 -8.80 9.97 9.45
N ILE A 12 -7.67 10.18 8.77
CA ILE A 12 -6.76 11.30 9.01
C ILE A 12 -6.68 12.09 7.70
N SER A 13 -7.23 13.30 7.72
CA SER A 13 -7.34 14.13 6.54
C SER A 13 -6.93 15.58 6.82
N PHE A 14 -6.27 16.22 5.84
CA PHE A 14 -5.94 17.66 5.87
C PHE A 14 -5.10 18.10 7.08
N LEU A 15 -4.08 17.31 7.46
CA LEU A 15 -3.16 17.67 8.53
C LEU A 15 -1.77 18.00 7.95
N PRO A 16 -1.53 19.27 7.52
CA PRO A 16 -0.32 19.64 6.80
C PRO A 16 0.96 19.60 7.65
N GLU A 17 0.83 19.65 8.97
CA GLU A 17 1.95 19.60 9.92
C GLU A 17 2.18 18.22 10.54
N LEU A 18 1.28 17.26 10.29
CA LEU A 18 1.41 15.90 10.84
C LEU A 18 2.61 15.20 10.19
N LYS A 19 3.61 14.84 11.00
CA LYS A 19 4.79 14.10 10.53
C LYS A 19 4.72 12.61 10.83
N TYR A 20 4.12 12.25 11.96
CA TYR A 20 4.00 10.88 12.44
C TYR A 20 2.67 10.70 13.15
N ILE A 21 2.07 9.51 13.06
CA ILE A 21 0.82 9.20 13.76
C ILE A 21 1.11 8.85 15.22
N TYR A 22 2.26 8.21 15.48
CA TYR A 22 2.78 7.91 16.82
C TYR A 22 4.15 8.52 17.05
N TYR A 23 4.41 8.98 18.27
CA TYR A 23 5.64 9.67 18.66
C TYR A 23 6.66 8.77 19.37
N GLU A 24 6.25 7.59 19.83
CA GLU A 24 7.10 6.60 20.51
C GLU A 24 7.02 5.27 19.75
N GLU A 25 8.16 4.59 19.62
CA GLU A 25 8.21 3.23 19.09
C GLU A 25 7.51 2.29 20.09
N PRO A 26 6.63 1.37 19.66
CA PRO A 26 6.02 0.43 20.58
C PRO A 26 7.09 -0.50 21.16
N LEU A 27 7.45 -0.28 22.43
CA LEU A 27 8.38 -1.12 23.22
C LEU A 27 7.95 -2.60 23.27
N LEU A 28 6.67 -2.84 23.01
CA LEU A 28 6.06 -4.15 22.87
C LEU A 28 5.13 -4.07 21.66
N SER A 29 5.19 -5.04 20.75
CA SER A 29 4.30 -5.21 19.61
C SER A 29 2.84 -5.51 20.01
N GLU A 30 2.38 -5.05 21.16
CA GLU A 30 0.97 -5.03 21.52
C GLU A 30 0.26 -4.24 20.43
N THR A 31 -0.50 -4.97 19.62
CA THR A 31 -1.08 -4.54 18.35
C THR A 31 -1.85 -3.24 18.55
N PHE A 32 -1.24 -2.14 18.12
CA PHE A 32 -1.83 -0.82 18.23
C PHE A 32 -3.12 -0.78 17.41
N PHE A 33 -4.27 -0.67 18.09
CA PHE A 33 -5.61 -0.90 17.52
C PHE A 33 -5.80 -2.33 16.98
N PRO A 34 -5.95 -3.32 17.87
CA PRO A 34 -6.03 -4.73 17.47
C PRO A 34 -7.24 -5.03 16.58
N SER A 35 -8.28 -4.20 16.64
CA SER A 35 -9.50 -4.32 15.82
C SER A 35 -9.59 -3.30 14.67
N LEU A 36 -8.49 -2.63 14.29
CA LEU A 36 -8.51 -1.69 13.17
C LEU A 36 -8.78 -2.42 11.86
N GLU A 37 -9.91 -2.11 11.23
CA GLU A 37 -10.36 -2.70 9.97
C GLU A 37 -10.08 -1.77 8.78
N SER A 38 -10.09 -0.45 8.98
CA SER A 38 -9.97 0.54 7.92
C SER A 38 -9.08 1.73 8.30
N LEU A 39 -8.14 2.06 7.41
CA LEU A 39 -7.28 3.23 7.53
C LEU A 39 -7.38 4.12 6.29
N ASN A 40 -7.68 5.40 6.50
CA ASN A 40 -7.70 6.41 5.45
C ASN A 40 -6.77 7.57 5.82
N LEU A 41 -5.77 7.83 4.97
CA LEU A 41 -4.83 8.93 5.05
C LEU A 41 -5.00 9.81 3.81
N SER A 42 -5.39 11.06 3.98
CA SER A 42 -5.60 12.00 2.87
C SER A 42 -4.95 13.36 3.14
N ASN A 43 -4.24 13.89 2.15
CA ASN A 43 -3.77 15.28 2.13
C ASN A 43 -2.92 15.64 3.37
N CYS A 44 -2.06 14.72 3.79
CA CYS A 44 -1.13 14.88 4.92
C CYS A 44 0.30 15.01 4.38
N ASN A 45 0.62 16.16 3.78
CA ASN A 45 1.79 16.34 2.94
C ASN A 45 3.14 16.18 3.66
N LYS A 46 3.20 16.39 4.99
CA LYS A 46 4.42 16.20 5.79
C LYS A 46 4.48 14.84 6.49
N LEU A 47 3.48 13.97 6.31
CA LEU A 47 3.41 12.68 6.97
C LEU A 47 4.50 11.77 6.40
N ARG A 48 5.43 11.36 7.26
CA ARG A 48 6.58 10.52 6.91
C ARG A 48 6.32 9.05 7.21
N GLY A 49 5.57 8.75 8.27
CA GLY A 49 5.38 7.38 8.71
C GLY A 49 4.38 7.19 9.82
N TRP A 50 4.17 5.93 10.17
CA TRP A 50 3.25 5.54 11.25
C TRP A 50 3.81 5.88 12.63
N TRP A 51 5.10 5.63 12.88
CA TRP A 51 5.83 5.96 14.12
C TRP A 51 6.99 6.93 13.88
N ARG A 52 7.27 7.75 14.89
CA ARG A 52 8.53 8.50 15.01
C ARG A 52 9.60 7.53 15.53
N MET A 53 10.73 7.50 14.84
CA MET A 53 11.92 6.78 15.30
C MET A 53 12.77 7.72 16.16
N SER A 54 13.46 7.19 17.16
CA SER A 54 14.35 7.99 18.01
C SER A 54 15.53 8.51 17.18
N ASP A 55 16.07 9.69 17.52
CA ASP A 55 17.17 10.29 16.76
C ASP A 55 18.47 9.45 16.83
N ASP A 56 18.60 8.54 17.81
CA ASP A 56 19.68 7.55 17.90
C ASP A 56 19.66 6.51 16.76
N ASP A 57 18.54 6.38 16.03
CA ASP A 57 18.37 5.52 14.86
C ASP A 57 18.72 6.21 13.53
N VAL A 58 19.10 7.49 13.57
CA VAL A 58 19.28 8.35 12.39
C VAL A 58 20.75 8.50 11.98
N ASN A 59 21.68 7.92 12.75
CA ASN A 59 23.13 8.01 12.46
C ASN A 59 23.71 6.83 11.67
N ASP A 60 22.92 5.83 11.29
CA ASP A 60 23.41 4.79 10.38
C ASP A 60 22.83 5.00 8.98
N ASP A 61 23.70 5.52 8.11
CA ASP A 61 23.69 5.31 6.65
C ASP A 61 23.95 3.83 6.29
N ASP A 62 23.78 2.90 7.25
CA ASP A 62 23.99 1.47 7.10
C ASP A 62 22.65 0.72 7.00
N ASP A 63 22.61 -0.21 6.06
CA ASP A 63 21.49 -0.95 5.47
C ASP A 63 20.64 -1.78 6.47
N GLY A 64 20.96 -1.70 7.77
CA GLY A 64 20.37 -2.50 8.83
C GLY A 64 19.00 -2.04 9.33
N ASN A 65 18.70 -0.74 9.39
CA ASN A 65 17.49 -0.26 10.10
C ASN A 65 16.21 -0.21 9.24
N SER A 66 16.36 -0.05 7.92
CA SER A 66 15.26 -0.21 6.94
C SER A 66 14.62 -1.59 7.04
N SER A 67 15.42 -2.62 7.33
CA SER A 67 14.96 -4.00 7.47
C SER A 67 14.03 -4.21 8.68
N LYS A 68 14.23 -3.49 9.80
CA LYS A 68 13.37 -3.60 10.99
C LYS A 68 11.97 -3.02 10.76
N ILE A 69 11.88 -1.87 10.10
CA ILE A 69 10.60 -1.24 9.70
C ILE A 69 9.84 -2.17 8.77
N ARG A 70 10.54 -2.80 7.82
CA ARG A 70 9.96 -3.78 6.88
C ARG A 70 9.44 -5.04 7.58
N ASN A 71 9.93 -5.37 8.77
CA ASN A 71 9.43 -6.51 9.56
C ASN A 71 8.19 -6.16 10.38
N LEU A 72 7.81 -4.89 10.51
CA LEU A 72 6.57 -4.48 11.17
C LEU A 72 5.40 -4.58 10.19
N SER A 73 4.36 -5.29 10.62
CA SER A 73 3.10 -5.40 9.88
C SER A 73 2.00 -4.63 10.60
N PHE A 74 1.04 -4.11 9.83
CA PHE A 74 -0.19 -3.54 10.39
C PHE A 74 -0.96 -4.57 11.24
N PRO A 75 -1.89 -4.09 12.12
CA PRO A 75 -2.76 -4.97 12.88
C PRO A 75 -3.46 -5.99 11.98
N PRO A 76 -3.67 -7.23 12.47
CA PRO A 76 -4.13 -8.35 11.65
C PRO A 76 -5.54 -8.15 11.07
N CYS A 77 -6.34 -7.25 11.64
CA CYS A 77 -7.71 -6.97 11.18
C CYS A 77 -7.79 -5.95 10.04
N LEU A 78 -6.68 -5.32 9.64
CA LEU A 78 -6.72 -4.30 8.60
C LEU A 78 -7.15 -4.94 7.27
N SER A 79 -8.31 -4.51 6.78
CA SER A 79 -8.94 -5.01 5.55
C SER A 79 -8.89 -3.99 4.43
N PHE A 80 -8.89 -2.70 4.79
CA PHE A 80 -9.00 -1.59 3.84
C PHE A 80 -8.00 -0.47 4.13
N LEU A 81 -7.24 -0.07 3.12
CA LEU A 81 -6.27 1.01 3.20
C LEU A 81 -6.46 2.01 2.05
N THR A 82 -6.48 3.30 2.40
CA THR A 82 -6.50 4.40 1.45
C THR A 82 -5.42 5.42 1.78
N ILE A 83 -4.60 5.76 0.79
CA ILE A 83 -3.53 6.74 0.88
C ILE A 83 -3.68 7.69 -0.31
N ILE A 84 -4.00 8.95 -0.03
CA ILE A 84 -4.30 9.98 -1.04
C ILE A 84 -3.46 11.23 -0.75
N GLU A 85 -2.72 11.71 -1.75
CA GLU A 85 -1.89 12.93 -1.66
C GLU A 85 -0.93 12.94 -0.44
N CYS A 86 -0.39 11.77 -0.06
CA CYS A 86 0.56 11.61 1.04
C CYS A 86 1.97 11.28 0.48
N ARG A 87 2.55 12.22 -0.28
CA ARG A 87 3.79 11.98 -1.05
C ARG A 87 5.07 11.78 -0.22
N MET A 88 5.08 12.19 1.04
CA MET A 88 6.24 11.99 1.94
C MET A 88 6.17 10.68 2.74
N LEU A 89 5.12 9.89 2.56
CA LEU A 89 4.86 8.69 3.35
C LEU A 89 5.73 7.52 2.89
N THR A 90 6.87 7.31 3.54
CA THR A 90 7.84 6.26 3.21
C THR A 90 8.00 5.21 4.31
N ARG A 91 7.61 5.53 5.55
CA ARG A 91 7.82 4.70 6.73
C ARG A 91 6.50 4.17 7.30
N MET A 92 5.78 3.37 6.53
CA MET A 92 4.61 2.64 7.00
C MET A 92 4.91 1.14 7.13
N PRO A 93 4.30 0.46 8.11
CA PRO A 93 4.32 -1.00 8.16
C PRO A 93 3.71 -1.59 6.88
N THR A 94 4.11 -2.82 6.58
CA THR A 94 3.53 -3.58 5.47
C THR A 94 2.11 -4.05 5.80
N PHE A 95 1.33 -4.35 4.77
CA PHE A 95 -0.07 -4.77 4.90
C PHE A 95 -0.39 -5.99 4.00
N PRO A 96 0.33 -7.12 4.14
CA PRO A 96 0.17 -8.26 3.22
C PRO A 96 -1.22 -8.92 3.26
N ASN A 97 -2.01 -8.69 4.31
CA ASN A 97 -3.25 -9.42 4.58
C ASN A 97 -4.55 -8.67 4.21
N LEU A 98 -4.48 -7.54 3.50
CA LEU A 98 -5.67 -6.81 3.07
C LEU A 98 -6.60 -7.73 2.24
N ASP A 99 -7.86 -7.83 2.65
CA ASP A 99 -8.86 -8.69 2.00
C ASP A 99 -10.06 -7.91 1.41
N ASN A 100 -10.09 -6.59 1.61
CA ASN A 100 -11.15 -5.73 1.08
C ASN A 100 -10.63 -4.80 0.00
N GLY A 101 -9.80 -3.81 0.33
CA GLY A 101 -9.42 -2.80 -0.65
C GLY A 101 -8.17 -2.00 -0.36
N LEU A 102 -7.49 -1.62 -1.43
CA LEU A 102 -6.29 -0.80 -1.43
C LEU A 102 -6.44 0.33 -2.44
N ARG A 103 -6.21 1.58 -1.99
CA ARG A 103 -6.26 2.76 -2.86
C ARG A 103 -5.03 3.62 -2.65
N PHE A 104 -4.30 3.86 -3.73
CA PHE A 104 -3.22 4.84 -3.81
C PHE A 104 -3.56 5.90 -4.85
N LEU A 105 -3.57 7.16 -4.43
CA LEU A 105 -3.73 8.30 -5.33
C LEU A 105 -2.65 9.34 -5.02
N ASP A 106 -1.85 9.69 -6.02
CA ASP A 106 -0.88 10.78 -5.94
C ASP A 106 0.02 10.73 -4.69
N SER A 107 0.49 9.52 -4.37
CA SER A 107 1.19 9.20 -3.12
C SER A 107 2.43 8.34 -3.40
N ASN A 108 3.34 8.26 -2.43
CA ASN A 108 4.54 7.43 -2.54
C ASN A 108 4.17 5.93 -2.44
N MET A 109 4.75 5.11 -3.33
CA MET A 109 4.46 3.69 -3.49
C MET A 109 5.46 2.75 -2.79
N GLU A 110 6.51 3.27 -2.17
CA GLU A 110 7.56 2.48 -1.48
C GLU A 110 6.99 1.48 -0.47
N THR A 111 5.90 1.84 0.21
CA THR A 111 5.24 0.94 1.16
C THR A 111 4.46 -0.18 0.47
N LEU A 112 3.90 0.05 -0.73
CA LEU A 112 3.33 -1.03 -1.53
C LEU A 112 4.44 -1.94 -2.06
N GLU A 113 5.53 -1.36 -2.56
CA GLU A 113 6.72 -2.10 -3.00
C GLU A 113 7.25 -2.99 -1.87
N ALA A 114 7.40 -2.45 -0.66
CA ALA A 114 7.82 -3.22 0.52
C ALA A 114 6.85 -4.33 0.88
N THR A 115 5.53 -4.09 0.78
CA THR A 115 4.50 -5.11 1.05
C THR A 115 4.54 -6.25 0.04
N LEU A 116 4.71 -5.93 -1.25
CA LEU A 116 4.79 -6.94 -2.31
C LEU A 116 6.09 -7.75 -2.27
N ASN A 117 7.18 -7.13 -1.81
CA ASN A 117 8.48 -7.79 -1.63
C ASN A 117 8.61 -8.60 -0.33
N MET A 118 7.56 -8.70 0.50
CA MET A 118 7.59 -9.56 1.68
C MET A 118 7.76 -11.03 1.28
N ILE A 119 8.67 -11.72 1.96
CA ILE A 119 8.80 -13.18 1.88
C ILE A 119 7.60 -13.79 2.62
N SER A 120 6.55 -14.13 1.88
CA SER A 120 5.42 -14.87 2.39
C SER A 120 5.56 -16.36 2.10
N SER A 121 4.76 -17.20 2.76
CA SER A 121 4.65 -18.59 2.32
C SER A 121 4.12 -18.64 0.88
N ILE A 122 4.54 -19.65 0.12
CA ILE A 122 4.08 -19.89 -1.26
C ILE A 122 2.53 -19.98 -1.31
N GLU A 123 1.91 -20.44 -0.22
CA GLU A 123 0.46 -20.59 -0.09
C GLU A 123 -0.29 -19.26 0.08
N PHE A 124 0.35 -18.22 0.62
CA PHE A 124 -0.30 -16.95 0.92
C PHE A 124 0.56 -15.77 0.45
N PRO A 125 0.66 -15.54 -0.87
CA PRO A 125 1.37 -14.40 -1.38
C PRO A 125 0.73 -13.09 -0.87
N PRO A 126 1.53 -12.01 -0.73
CA PRO A 126 1.03 -10.74 -0.23
C PRO A 126 -0.11 -10.25 -1.11
N LEU A 127 -1.18 -9.75 -0.47
CA LEU A 127 -2.38 -9.20 -1.09
C LEU A 127 -3.24 -10.22 -1.87
N SER A 128 -3.03 -11.53 -1.66
CA SER A 128 -3.80 -12.57 -2.37
C SER A 128 -5.30 -12.57 -2.12
N LYS A 129 -5.75 -12.02 -1.00
CA LYS A 129 -7.16 -11.88 -0.64
C LYS A 129 -7.76 -10.54 -1.07
N LEU A 130 -6.96 -9.61 -1.61
CA LEU A 130 -7.39 -8.26 -1.94
C LEU A 130 -8.45 -8.29 -3.04
N LYS A 131 -9.61 -7.66 -2.80
CA LYS A 131 -10.73 -7.62 -3.75
C LYS A 131 -10.77 -6.37 -4.62
N HIS A 132 -10.30 -5.24 -4.10
CA HIS A 132 -10.34 -3.95 -4.79
C HIS A 132 -8.96 -3.29 -4.80
N LEU A 133 -8.45 -2.95 -5.98
CA LEU A 133 -7.23 -2.17 -6.14
C LEU A 133 -7.51 -0.93 -6.98
N TYR A 134 -7.12 0.24 -6.47
CA TYR A 134 -7.22 1.50 -7.19
C TYR A 134 -5.89 2.23 -7.17
N LEU A 135 -5.37 2.55 -8.34
CA LEU A 135 -4.10 3.24 -8.52
C LEU A 135 -4.31 4.48 -9.38
N GLY A 136 -3.82 5.64 -8.94
CA GLY A 136 -3.92 6.84 -9.76
C GLY A 136 -2.88 7.90 -9.50
N LYS A 137 -2.43 8.59 -10.55
CA LYS A 137 -1.28 9.51 -10.48
C LYS A 137 -0.09 8.93 -9.69
N VAL A 138 0.13 7.62 -9.80
CA VAL A 138 1.23 6.93 -9.13
C VAL A 138 2.34 6.68 -10.15
N ASP A 139 3.57 6.71 -9.67
CA ASP A 139 4.73 6.23 -10.42
C ASP A 139 4.99 4.78 -10.00
N LEU A 140 4.74 3.84 -10.92
CA LEU A 140 5.01 2.42 -10.67
C LEU A 140 6.39 2.10 -11.23
N ASP A 141 7.39 2.08 -10.38
CA ASP A 141 8.72 1.62 -10.77
C ASP A 141 8.74 0.09 -10.85
N MET A 142 8.53 -0.43 -12.06
CA MET A 142 8.52 -1.89 -12.30
C MET A 142 9.84 -2.58 -11.95
N GLN A 143 10.95 -1.84 -11.79
CA GLN A 143 12.22 -2.43 -11.35
C GLN A 143 12.23 -2.75 -9.85
N LYS A 144 11.39 -2.07 -9.06
CA LYS A 144 11.26 -2.27 -7.61
C LYS A 144 10.19 -3.28 -7.21
N LEU A 145 9.28 -3.59 -8.13
CA LEU A 145 8.19 -4.53 -7.90
C LEU A 145 8.63 -5.97 -8.21
N PRO A 146 8.17 -6.98 -7.45
CA PRO A 146 8.43 -8.37 -7.78
C PRO A 146 7.92 -8.71 -9.19
N VAL A 147 8.68 -9.54 -9.91
CA VAL A 147 8.27 -10.00 -11.24
C VAL A 147 6.92 -10.72 -11.14
N ASN A 148 5.96 -10.32 -11.98
CA ASN A 148 4.61 -10.86 -12.01
C ASN A 148 3.85 -10.78 -10.67
N TRP A 149 4.13 -9.79 -9.80
CA TRP A 149 3.44 -9.60 -8.53
C TRP A 149 1.90 -9.60 -8.64
N VAL A 150 1.36 -9.19 -9.80
CA VAL A 150 -0.07 -9.19 -10.09
C VAL A 150 -0.70 -10.59 -10.05
N LYS A 151 0.07 -11.65 -10.36
CA LYS A 151 -0.38 -13.05 -10.20
C LYS A 151 -0.78 -13.37 -8.76
N ASN A 152 -0.23 -12.65 -7.80
CA ASN A 152 -0.57 -12.86 -6.40
C ASN A 152 -2.00 -12.43 -6.10
N LEU A 153 -2.56 -11.47 -6.86
CA LEU A 153 -3.87 -10.86 -6.65
C LEU A 153 -5.03 -11.77 -7.15
N THR A 154 -5.02 -13.03 -6.73
CA THR A 154 -5.94 -14.07 -7.23
C THR A 154 -7.41 -13.80 -6.89
N SER A 155 -7.68 -13.05 -5.82
CA SER A 155 -9.04 -12.66 -5.39
C SER A 155 -9.49 -11.29 -5.91
N LEU A 156 -8.71 -10.64 -6.77
CA LEU A 156 -9.02 -9.29 -7.21
C LEU A 156 -10.25 -9.27 -8.13
N GLU A 157 -11.29 -8.57 -7.70
CA GLU A 157 -12.56 -8.45 -8.42
C GLU A 157 -12.68 -7.10 -9.15
N HIS A 158 -12.06 -6.05 -8.61
CA HIS A 158 -12.15 -4.68 -9.12
C HIS A 158 -10.77 -4.04 -9.22
N LEU A 159 -10.43 -3.58 -10.42
CA LEU A 159 -9.19 -2.87 -10.72
C LEU A 159 -9.50 -1.49 -11.29
N GLY A 160 -8.96 -0.45 -10.66
CA GLY A 160 -9.21 0.94 -11.02
C GLY A 160 -7.94 1.71 -11.31
N PHE A 161 -7.97 2.51 -12.38
CA PHE A 161 -6.90 3.38 -12.82
C PHE A 161 -7.40 4.82 -13.01
N LEU A 162 -6.68 5.79 -12.47
CA LEU A 162 -6.99 7.21 -12.59
C LEU A 162 -5.77 8.03 -12.97
N LYS A 163 -5.81 8.72 -14.12
CA LYS A 163 -4.72 9.62 -14.54
C LYS A 163 -3.34 8.93 -14.50
N LEU A 164 -3.27 7.68 -14.97
CA LEU A 164 -1.99 6.99 -15.11
C LEU A 164 -1.23 7.50 -16.35
N PRO A 165 0.11 7.59 -16.30
CA PRO A 165 0.94 7.83 -17.49
C PRO A 165 0.80 6.70 -18.52
N ASP A 166 0.94 7.01 -19.81
CA ASP A 166 0.83 6.03 -20.91
C ASP A 166 1.85 4.89 -20.79
N GLN A 167 3.09 5.22 -20.40
CA GLN A 167 4.16 4.23 -20.20
C GLN A 167 3.78 3.17 -19.16
N THR A 168 3.23 3.59 -18.02
CA THR A 168 2.74 2.70 -16.98
C THR A 168 1.58 1.84 -17.48
N PHE A 169 0.73 2.40 -18.34
CA PHE A 169 -0.41 1.67 -18.90
C PHE A 169 0.02 0.58 -19.90
N GLN A 170 1.03 0.84 -20.73
CA GLN A 170 1.62 -0.16 -21.63
C GLN A 170 2.11 -1.39 -20.86
N GLU A 171 2.78 -1.16 -19.72
CA GLU A 171 3.27 -2.21 -18.83
C GLU A 171 2.11 -2.99 -18.19
N ILE A 172 1.09 -2.28 -17.71
CA ILE A 172 -0.15 -2.86 -17.18
C ILE A 172 -0.88 -3.70 -18.24
N GLY A 173 -0.81 -3.32 -19.51
CA GLY A 173 -1.46 -4.07 -20.60
C GLY A 173 -1.02 -5.52 -20.68
N THR A 174 0.22 -5.82 -20.29
CA THR A 174 0.72 -7.21 -20.24
C THR A 174 -0.03 -8.10 -19.25
N TRP A 175 -0.72 -7.53 -18.26
CA TRP A 175 -1.45 -8.27 -17.23
C TRP A 175 -2.74 -8.91 -17.77
N PHE A 176 -3.25 -8.39 -18.89
CA PHE A 176 -4.48 -8.83 -19.55
C PHE A 176 -4.22 -9.77 -20.72
N ASN A 177 -2.95 -10.06 -21.02
CA ASN A 177 -2.61 -10.98 -22.09
C ASN A 177 -3.15 -12.40 -21.78
N GLU A 178 -3.84 -12.99 -22.76
CA GLU A 178 -4.57 -14.26 -22.65
C GLU A 178 -3.67 -15.43 -22.23
N ASP A 179 -2.38 -15.39 -22.56
CA ASP A 179 -1.41 -16.45 -22.24
C ASP A 179 -1.19 -16.65 -20.73
N PHE A 180 -1.63 -15.70 -19.91
CA PHE A 180 -1.10 -15.52 -18.57
C PHE A 180 -2.13 -15.58 -17.44
N ASN A 181 -3.41 -15.27 -17.72
CA ASN A 181 -4.53 -15.30 -16.76
C ASN A 181 -4.14 -14.81 -15.34
N TYR A 182 -3.47 -13.66 -15.23
CA TYR A 182 -2.94 -13.18 -13.94
C TYR A 182 -4.03 -12.79 -12.95
N LEU A 183 -5.22 -12.43 -13.43
CA LEU A 183 -6.31 -11.89 -12.64
C LEU A 183 -7.59 -12.72 -12.84
N PRO A 184 -7.63 -13.98 -12.36
CA PRO A 184 -8.70 -14.93 -12.66
C PRO A 184 -10.07 -14.55 -12.08
N SER A 185 -10.11 -13.70 -11.06
CA SER A 185 -11.34 -13.26 -10.38
C SER A 185 -11.86 -11.90 -10.86
N LEU A 186 -11.16 -11.25 -11.81
CA LEU A 186 -11.44 -9.87 -12.18
C LEU A 186 -12.78 -9.76 -12.89
N ARG A 187 -13.63 -8.85 -12.41
CA ARG A 187 -14.98 -8.61 -12.93
C ARG A 187 -15.17 -7.21 -13.44
N ASN A 188 -14.44 -6.25 -12.88
CA ASN A 188 -14.64 -4.84 -13.14
C ASN A 188 -13.31 -4.13 -13.34
N ILE A 189 -13.21 -3.41 -14.46
CA ILE A 189 -12.11 -2.51 -14.75
C ILE A 189 -12.68 -1.09 -14.84
N HIS A 190 -12.10 -0.17 -14.08
CA HIS A 190 -12.48 1.24 -14.12
C HIS A 190 -11.27 2.07 -14.54
N ILE A 191 -11.32 2.70 -15.72
CA ILE A 191 -10.27 3.57 -16.21
C ILE A 191 -10.85 4.96 -16.39
N SER A 192 -10.20 5.97 -15.81
CA SER A 192 -10.68 7.35 -15.89
C SER A 192 -9.55 8.35 -16.02
N SER A 193 -9.78 9.40 -16.81
CA SER A 193 -8.85 10.52 -16.98
C SER A 193 -7.42 10.13 -17.42
N CYS A 194 -7.23 9.00 -18.10
CA CYS A 194 -5.96 8.62 -18.72
C CYS A 194 -5.90 9.23 -20.14
N LEU A 195 -5.40 10.46 -20.24
CA LEU A 195 -5.51 11.29 -21.45
C LEU A 195 -4.71 10.76 -22.63
N ASP A 196 -3.60 10.09 -22.36
CA ASP A 196 -2.68 9.59 -23.38
C ASP A 196 -2.99 8.14 -23.81
N LEU A 197 -4.04 7.55 -23.25
CA LEU A 197 -4.41 6.16 -23.49
C LEU A 197 -4.97 5.96 -24.90
N LYS A 198 -4.26 5.20 -25.74
CA LYS A 198 -4.64 4.97 -27.15
C LYS A 198 -5.54 3.76 -27.36
N SER A 199 -5.46 2.75 -26.50
CA SER A 199 -6.25 1.52 -26.59
C SER A 199 -6.41 0.88 -25.21
N LEU A 200 -7.54 0.21 -24.99
CA LEU A 200 -7.69 -0.67 -23.84
C LEU A 200 -6.89 -1.97 -24.06
N PRO A 201 -6.35 -2.58 -22.99
CA PRO A 201 -5.73 -3.89 -23.06
C PRO A 201 -6.76 -5.02 -23.19
#